data_AF-A0A852N9B8-F1
#
_entry.id   AF-A0A852N9B8-F1
#
_cell.length_a   1.000
_cell.length_b   1.000
_cell.length_c   1.000
_cell.angle_alpha   90.00
_cell.angle_beta   90.00
_cell.angle_gamma   90.00
#
_symmetry.space_group_name_H-M   'P 1'
#
loop_
_entity.id
_entity.type
_entity.pdbx_description
1 polymer ?
#
loop_
_entity_poly.entity_id
_entity_poly.type
_entity_poly.pdbx_seq_one_letter_code
_entity_poly.pdbx_strand_id
1 'polypeptide(L)'
;FVPRCGDPLLGSPSLTRSRHCRHLGACAAALARFGDSSGDSSGDLAVAAEQLRLARRELGRITGHVGAEDVLDVIFRDFCVGK
;
A
#
# COMPACT_ATOMS: atom_id res chain seq x y z
N PHE A 1 22.26 -27.84 -17.90
CA PHE A 1 21.19 -26.92 -18.37
C PHE A 1 20.00 -27.09 -17.44
N VAL A 2 19.88 -26.24 -16.42
CA VAL A 2 18.77 -26.29 -15.44
C VAL A 2 17.70 -25.32 -15.91
N PRO A 3 16.41 -25.70 -15.97
CA PRO A 3 15.35 -24.79 -16.38
C PRO A 3 15.14 -23.77 -15.27
N ARG A 4 15.68 -22.56 -15.47
CA ARG A 4 15.42 -21.38 -14.63
C ARG A 4 14.09 -20.75 -15.04
N CYS A 5 12.98 -21.39 -14.67
CA CYS A 5 11.75 -20.72 -14.29
C CYS A 5 10.80 -21.78 -13.76
N GLY A 6 10.63 -21.79 -12.44
CA GLY A 6 9.50 -22.47 -11.82
C GLY A 6 8.21 -21.77 -12.24
N ASP A 7 7.18 -22.57 -12.48
CA ASP A 7 5.84 -22.12 -12.82
C ASP A 7 5.37 -21.03 -11.82
N PRO A 8 5.03 -19.81 -12.29
CA PRO A 8 4.67 -18.69 -11.42
C PRO A 8 3.38 -18.91 -10.65
N LEU A 9 2.64 -19.99 -10.95
CA LEU A 9 1.42 -20.38 -10.26
C LEU A 9 1.63 -21.50 -9.21
N LEU A 10 2.75 -22.23 -9.25
CA LEU A 10 3.07 -23.29 -8.28
C LEU A 10 3.96 -22.83 -7.11
N GLY A 11 4.74 -21.77 -7.30
CA GLY A 11 5.51 -21.15 -6.24
C GLY A 11 4.87 -19.82 -5.86
N SER A 12 4.58 -19.62 -4.58
CA SER A 12 4.36 -18.25 -4.06
C SER A 12 5.52 -17.40 -4.60
N PRO A 13 5.26 -16.40 -5.48
CA PRO A 13 6.31 -15.76 -6.26
C PRO A 13 7.42 -15.38 -5.31
N SER A 14 8.64 -15.87 -5.59
CA SER A 14 9.81 -15.75 -4.72
C SER A 14 10.06 -14.26 -4.42
N LEU A 15 9.44 -13.80 -3.34
CA LEU A 15 9.47 -12.40 -2.97
C LEU A 15 10.92 -12.06 -2.64
N THR A 16 11.33 -10.90 -3.09
CA THR A 16 12.25 -10.01 -2.39
C THR A 16 11.69 -9.73 -0.98
N ARG A 17 11.66 -10.79 -0.13
CA ARG A 17 10.65 -11.06 0.91
C ARG A 17 10.40 -9.89 1.84
N SER A 18 11.45 -9.21 2.32
CA SER A 18 11.28 -8.19 3.36
C SER A 18 10.53 -6.96 2.89
N ARG A 19 10.77 -6.45 1.67
CA ARG A 19 10.12 -5.20 1.22
C ARG A 19 8.65 -5.41 0.87
N HIS A 20 8.33 -6.46 0.12
CA HIS A 20 6.94 -6.73 -0.28
C HIS A 20 6.12 -7.20 0.92
N CYS A 21 6.66 -8.06 1.80
CA CYS A 21 5.95 -8.43 3.03
C CYS A 21 5.70 -7.22 3.94
N ARG A 22 6.65 -6.27 4.01
CA ARG A 22 6.44 -5.01 4.75
C ARG A 22 5.29 -4.20 4.17
N HIS A 23 5.24 -4.01 2.85
CA HIS A 23 4.16 -3.26 2.19
C HIS A 23 2.81 -3.98 2.31
N LEU A 24 2.77 -5.31 2.17
CA LEU A 24 1.54 -6.09 2.39
C LEU A 24 1.07 -6.00 3.84
N GLY A 25 1.98 -6.08 4.81
CA GLY A 25 1.65 -5.93 6.23
C GLY A 25 1.11 -4.53 6.55
N ALA A 26 1.71 -3.49 5.98
CA ALA A 26 1.24 -2.12 6.12
C ALA A 26 -0.14 -1.90 5.47
N CYS A 27 -0.38 -2.49 4.29
CA CYS A 27 -1.69 -2.49 3.65
C CYS A 27 -2.75 -3.17 4.52
N ALA A 28 -2.45 -4.37 5.03
CA ALA A 28 -3.36 -5.12 5.89
C ALA A 28 -3.70 -4.36 7.18
N ALA A 29 -2.70 -3.71 7.81
CA ALA A 29 -2.91 -2.90 9.00
C ALA A 29 -3.81 -1.67 8.74
N ALA A 30 -3.64 -1.00 7.59
CA ALA A 30 -4.50 0.12 7.20
C ALA A 30 -5.95 -0.34 6.97
N LEU A 31 -6.16 -1.50 6.32
CA LEU A 31 -7.50 -2.06 6.10
C LEU A 31 -8.17 -2.49 7.41
N ALA A 32 -7.42 -3.03 8.37
CA ALA A 32 -7.95 -3.35 9.70
C ALA A 32 -8.48 -2.08 10.40
N ARG A 33 -7.68 -1.00 10.40
CA ARG A 33 -8.06 0.30 10.96
C ARG A 33 -9.27 0.93 10.27
N PHE A 34 -9.40 0.75 8.95
CA PHE A 34 -10.59 1.15 8.23
C PHE A 34 -11.83 0.42 8.76
N GLY A 35 -11.74 -0.90 8.91
CA GLY A 35 -12.80 -1.73 9.50
C GLY A 35 -13.22 -1.22 10.87
N ASP A 36 -12.25 -0.97 11.76
CA ASP A 36 -12.49 -0.46 13.12
C ASP A 36 -13.17 0.92 13.11
N SER A 37 -12.78 1.80 12.18
CA SER A 37 -13.32 3.17 12.09
C SER A 37 -14.70 3.23 11.42
N SER A 38 -15.03 2.24 10.59
CA SER A 38 -16.29 2.17 9.85
C SER A 38 -17.47 1.58 10.63
N GLY A 39 -17.19 0.85 11.73
CA GLY A 39 -18.21 0.25 12.58
C GLY A 39 -18.85 1.21 13.58
N ASP A 40 -18.19 2.33 13.89
CA ASP A 40 -18.71 3.33 14.81
C ASP A 40 -19.59 4.34 14.06
N SER A 41 -20.83 4.55 14.50
CA SER A 41 -21.77 5.47 13.83
C SER A 41 -21.34 6.95 13.88
N SER A 42 -20.28 7.25 14.62
CA SER A 42 -19.60 8.55 14.70
C SER A 42 -18.21 8.55 14.06
N GLY A 43 -17.83 7.46 13.36
CA GLY A 43 -16.55 7.29 12.71
C GLY A 43 -16.31 8.39 11.68
N ASP A 44 -15.24 9.15 11.87
CA ASP A 44 -14.88 10.26 10.99
C ASP A 44 -14.59 9.71 9.59
N LEU A 45 -15.52 9.92 8.65
CA LEU A 45 -15.43 9.44 7.27
C LEU A 45 -14.11 9.84 6.62
N ALA A 46 -13.54 10.98 7.00
CA ALA A 46 -12.24 11.44 6.55
C ALA A 46 -11.11 10.49 7.01
N VAL A 47 -11.16 10.02 8.26
CA VAL A 47 -10.18 9.06 8.81
C VAL A 47 -10.29 7.71 8.10
N ALA A 48 -11.52 7.23 7.88
CA ALA A 48 -11.76 5.99 7.16
C ALA A 48 -11.26 6.07 5.70
N ALA A 49 -11.55 7.17 5.00
CA ALA A 49 -11.05 7.41 3.64
C ALA A 49 -9.52 7.45 3.59
N GLU A 50 -8.87 8.06 4.59
CA GLU A 50 -7.42 8.10 4.67
C GLU A 50 -6.80 6.70 4.85
N GLN A 51 -7.42 5.82 5.64
CA GLN A 51 -6.94 4.44 5.77
C GLN A 51 -7.00 3.68 4.43
N LEU A 52 -8.05 3.87 3.63
CA LEU A 52 -8.14 3.29 2.29
C LEU A 52 -7.08 3.86 1.34
N ARG A 53 -6.82 5.16 1.42
CA ARG A 53 -5.75 5.81 0.64
C ARG A 53 -4.38 5.20 0.97
N LEU A 54 -4.10 4.99 2.25
CA LEU A 54 -2.86 4.35 2.71
C LEU A 54 -2.75 2.89 2.23
N ALA A 55 -3.82 2.11 2.32
CA ALA A 55 -3.84 0.73 1.82
C ALA A 55 -3.54 0.66 0.32
N ARG A 56 -4.20 1.52 -0.49
CA ARG A 56 -3.98 1.64 -1.93
C ARG A 56 -2.52 1.96 -2.27
N ARG A 57 -1.91 2.89 -1.53
CA ARG A 57 -0.51 3.30 -1.72
C ARG A 57 0.48 2.17 -1.45
N GLU A 58 0.30 1.43 -0.37
CA GLU A 58 1.20 0.31 -0.04
C GLU A 58 1.07 -0.83 -1.07
N LEU A 59 -0.14 -1.07 -1.62
CA LEU A 59 -0.33 -1.98 -2.74
C LEU A 59 0.36 -1.49 -4.02
N GLY A 60 0.26 -0.20 -4.33
CA GLY A 60 0.91 0.41 -5.49
C GLY A 60 2.44 0.22 -5.50
N ARG A 61 3.07 0.27 -4.32
CA ARG A 61 4.52 0.00 -4.17
C ARG A 61 4.92 -1.43 -4.51
N ILE A 62 3.99 -2.38 -4.45
CA ILE A 62 4.24 -3.79 -4.78
C ILE A 62 3.99 -4.04 -6.27
N THR A 63 2.90 -3.49 -6.81
CA THR A 63 2.49 -3.70 -8.20
C THR A 63 3.21 -2.78 -9.19
N GLY A 64 3.94 -1.78 -8.70
CA GLY A 64 4.51 -0.71 -9.52
C GLY A 64 3.46 0.29 -10.00
N HIS A 65 2.23 0.21 -9.48
CA HIS A 65 1.16 1.14 -9.80
C HIS A 65 1.36 2.43 -9.00
N VAL A 66 1.58 3.53 -9.71
CA VAL A 66 1.76 4.87 -9.13
C VAL A 66 0.59 5.73 -9.59
N GLY A 67 -0.28 6.12 -8.66
CA GLY A 67 -1.39 7.03 -8.94
C GLY A 67 -0.92 8.49 -9.02
N ALA A 68 -1.75 9.38 -9.56
CA ALA A 68 -1.43 10.82 -9.59
C ALA A 68 -1.12 11.36 -8.19
N GLU A 69 -1.83 10.89 -7.16
CA GLU A 69 -1.64 11.30 -5.77
C GLU A 69 -0.27 10.89 -5.22
N ASP A 70 0.28 9.76 -5.65
CA ASP A 70 1.63 9.35 -5.26
C ASP A 70 2.70 10.25 -5.87
N VAL A 71 2.48 10.71 -7.11
CA VAL A 71 3.33 11.68 -7.81
C VAL A 71 3.23 13.05 -7.13
N LEU A 72 2.02 13.51 -6.82
CA LEU A 72 1.79 14.76 -6.10
C LEU A 72 2.43 14.72 -4.71
N ASP A 73 2.34 13.61 -3.98
CA ASP A 73 3.02 13.43 -2.69
C ASP A 73 4.54 13.60 -2.81
N VAL A 74 5.17 13.10 -3.89
CA VAL A 74 6.62 13.27 -4.11
C VAL A 74 6.94 14.72 -4.48
N ILE A 75 6.18 15.30 -5.41
CA ILE A 75 6.37 16.69 -5.84
C ILE A 75 6.27 17.62 -4.64
N PHE A 76 5.23 17.48 -3.81
CA PHE A 76 4.97 18.38 -2.68
C PHE A 76 5.76 18.06 -1.41
N ARG A 77 6.35 16.86 -1.28
CA ARG A 77 7.16 16.49 -0.11
C ARG A 77 8.49 17.26 0.00
N ASP A 78 9.04 17.73 -1.12
CA ASP A 78 10.26 18.53 -1.13
C ASP A 78 9.98 20.05 -1.14
N PHE A 79 8.71 20.47 -1.28
CA PHE A 79 8.34 21.84 -0.95
C PHE A 79 8.27 21.94 0.57
N CYS A 80 9.31 22.54 1.18
CA CYS A 80 9.27 22.92 2.58
C CYS A 80 7.91 23.57 2.89
N VAL A 81 7.24 23.09 3.94
CA VAL A 81 6.08 23.73 4.57
C VAL A 81 6.52 25.16 4.92
N GLY A 82 6.22 26.09 4.03
CA GLY A 82 6.90 27.38 4.04
C GLY A 82 6.71 28.20 2.77
N LYS A 83 5.51 28.18 2.19
CA LYS A 83 4.86 29.31 1.52
C LYS A 83 3.36 29.09 1.47
#